data_AF-A0A7S2FYD1-F1
#
_entry.id   AF-A0A7S2FYD1-F1
#
_cell.length_a   1.000
_cell.length_b   1.000
_cell.length_c   1.000
_cell.angle_alpha   90.00
_cell.angle_beta   90.00
_cell.angle_gamma   90.00
#
_symmetry.space_group_name_H-M   'P 1'
#
loop_
_entity.id
_entity.type
_entity.pdbx_description
1 polymer ?
#
loop_
_entity_poly.entity_id
_entity_poly.type
_entity_poly.pdbx_seq_one_letter_code
_entity_poly.pdbx_strand_id
1 'polypeptide(L)'
;HISMKEDSVFNLLHPDAKELYNSVCNLRETCVSCSDPSYKLEQISINLFQPFKPRLAQRADWRVVHKQLAKKGEYIAEYKLDGERLMLHFRRGAGPGGDDKINWWTRNCKNFTGWYGEAMSSVLARCLE
;
A
#
# COMPACT_ATOMS: atom_id res chain seq x y z
N HIS A 1 8.67 6.89 -25.86
CA HIS A 1 8.63 5.63 -25.06
C HIS A 1 10.08 5.16 -24.91
N ILE A 2 10.63 5.12 -23.70
CA ILE A 2 12.09 4.89 -23.48
C ILE A 2 12.50 3.40 -23.37
N SER A 3 11.58 2.46 -23.63
CA SER A 3 11.83 1.01 -23.64
C SER A 3 12.49 0.43 -22.37
N MET A 4 12.27 1.08 -21.23
CA MET A 4 12.84 0.68 -19.94
C MET A 4 11.73 0.54 -18.89
N LYS A 5 11.86 -0.44 -18.00
CA LYS A 5 10.90 -0.69 -16.92
C LYS A 5 11.19 0.23 -15.73
N GLU A 6 10.15 0.58 -14.98
CA GLU A 6 10.24 1.33 -13.71
C GLU A 6 11.23 0.67 -12.73
N ASP A 7 11.14 -0.66 -12.57
CA ASP A 7 12.07 -1.44 -11.74
C ASP A 7 13.53 -1.26 -12.15
N SER A 8 13.80 -1.15 -13.46
CA SER A 8 15.17 -0.95 -13.96
C SER A 8 15.70 0.43 -13.55
N VAL A 9 14.83 1.46 -13.57
CA VAL A 9 15.20 2.81 -13.12
C VAL A 9 15.50 2.81 -11.63
N PHE A 10 14.64 2.20 -10.80
CA PHE A 10 14.88 2.16 -9.36
C PHE A 10 16.16 1.41 -8.99
N ASN A 11 16.44 0.27 -9.64
CA ASN A 11 17.66 -0.49 -9.38
C ASN A 11 18.94 0.28 -9.75
N LEU A 12 18.87 1.19 -10.74
CA LEU A 12 19.98 2.07 -11.08
C LEU A 12 20.14 3.24 -10.11
N LEU A 13 19.04 3.69 -9.49
CA LEU A 13 19.05 4.76 -8.50
C LEU A 13 19.66 4.28 -7.18
N HIS A 14 19.09 3.22 -6.61
CA HIS A 14 19.49 2.69 -5.30
C HIS A 14 18.89 1.29 -5.07
N PRO A 15 19.60 0.36 -4.40
CA PRO A 15 19.07 -0.98 -4.08
C PRO A 15 17.70 -0.95 -3.38
N ASP A 16 17.51 0.02 -2.49
CA ASP A 16 16.30 0.17 -1.67
C ASP A 16 15.22 1.07 -2.31
N ALA A 17 15.49 1.73 -3.45
CA ALA A 17 14.57 2.73 -4.02
C ALA A 17 13.19 2.17 -4.35
N LYS A 18 13.15 0.95 -4.89
CA LYS A 18 11.88 0.29 -5.23
C LYS A 18 11.06 0.00 -3.96
N GLU A 19 11.71 -0.46 -2.91
CA GLU A 19 11.03 -0.78 -1.65
C GLU A 19 10.50 0.50 -0.98
N LEU A 20 11.33 1.55 -0.95
CA LEU A 20 10.93 2.86 -0.43
C LEU A 20 9.75 3.43 -1.23
N TYR A 21 9.84 3.47 -2.56
CA TYR A 21 8.74 3.97 -3.38
C TYR A 21 7.45 3.17 -3.16
N ASN A 22 7.56 1.85 -2.96
CA ASN A 22 6.39 1.02 -2.65
C ASN A 22 5.80 1.34 -1.27
N SER A 23 6.56 1.81 -0.28
CA SER A 23 6.03 2.17 1.04
C SER A 23 5.51 3.60 1.13
N VAL A 24 6.01 4.51 0.29
CA VAL A 24 5.67 5.94 0.37
C VAL A 24 4.85 6.49 -0.79
N CYS A 25 4.84 5.80 -1.94
CA CYS A 25 4.23 6.25 -3.19
C CYS A 25 4.65 7.67 -3.66
N ASN A 26 5.83 8.13 -3.24
CA ASN A 26 6.33 9.49 -3.48
C ASN A 26 7.71 9.45 -4.15
N LEU A 27 7.76 9.80 -5.44
CA LEU A 27 8.99 9.74 -6.23
C LEU A 27 10.02 10.78 -5.75
N ARG A 28 9.58 11.98 -5.36
CA ARG A 28 10.50 13.03 -4.90
C ARG A 28 11.22 12.61 -3.62
N GLU A 29 10.46 12.12 -2.65
CA GLU A 29 10.99 11.57 -1.41
C GLU A 29 11.92 10.40 -1.68
N THR A 30 11.52 9.47 -2.55
CA THR A 30 12.37 8.35 -2.96
C THR A 30 13.71 8.84 -3.52
N CYS A 31 13.71 9.77 -4.48
CA CYS A 31 14.95 10.29 -5.07
C CYS A 31 15.85 11.03 -4.08
N VAL A 32 15.26 11.75 -3.11
CA VAL A 32 16.02 12.48 -2.08
C VAL A 32 16.64 11.52 -1.07
N SER A 33 15.87 10.55 -0.58
CA SER A 33 16.36 9.55 0.37
C SER A 33 17.39 8.60 -0.26
N CYS A 34 17.22 8.27 -1.53
CA CYS A 34 18.09 7.35 -2.27
C CYS A 34 19.20 8.05 -3.07
N SER A 35 19.63 9.26 -2.66
CA SER A 35 20.61 10.03 -3.41
C SER A 35 22.03 9.44 -3.37
N ASP A 36 22.38 8.72 -2.31
CA ASP A 36 23.67 8.02 -2.16
C ASP A 36 23.46 6.49 -2.29
N PRO A 37 23.87 5.86 -3.41
CA PRO A 37 23.78 4.41 -3.65
C PRO A 37 24.52 3.54 -2.63
N SER A 38 25.47 4.11 -1.88
CA SER A 38 26.30 3.37 -0.92
C SER A 38 25.66 3.29 0.46
N TYR A 39 24.68 4.17 0.75
CA TYR A 39 24.05 4.27 2.05
C TYR A 39 22.74 3.49 2.08
N LYS A 40 22.71 2.36 2.80
CA LYS A 40 21.47 1.62 3.00
C LYS A 40 20.51 2.42 3.86
N LEU A 41 19.26 2.47 3.43
CA LEU A 41 18.21 3.12 4.21
C LEU A 41 17.95 2.35 5.50
N GLU A 42 17.58 3.07 6.56
CA GLU A 42 17.00 2.47 7.76
C GLU A 42 15.67 1.77 7.44
N GLN A 43 15.00 1.24 8.46
CA GLN A 43 13.78 0.45 8.32
C GLN A 43 12.70 1.15 7.47
N ILE A 44 12.51 0.64 6.25
CA ILE A 44 11.44 1.05 5.35
C ILE A 44 10.13 0.49 5.89
N SER A 45 9.20 1.38 6.22
CA SER A 45 7.92 0.99 6.81
C SER A 45 6.76 1.79 6.21
N ILE A 46 5.55 1.28 6.43
CA ILE A 46 4.31 1.96 6.04
C ILE A 46 3.97 2.96 7.15
N ASN A 47 3.78 4.21 6.76
CA ASN A 47 3.42 5.28 7.69
C ASN A 47 1.93 5.61 7.64
N LEU A 48 1.39 6.06 8.77
CA LEU A 48 0.00 6.47 8.85
C LEU A 48 -0.25 7.72 8.00
N PHE A 49 -1.33 7.71 7.22
CA PHE A 49 -1.71 8.75 6.25
C PHE A 49 -0.79 8.92 5.04
N GLN A 50 0.18 8.03 4.86
CA GLN A 50 1.02 7.95 3.68
C GLN A 50 0.59 6.73 2.86
N PRO A 51 0.17 6.90 1.59
CA PRO A 51 -0.26 5.78 0.78
C PRO A 51 0.91 4.88 0.40
N PHE A 52 0.64 3.60 0.20
CA PHE A 52 1.64 2.63 -0.24
C PHE A 52 1.11 1.77 -1.40
N LYS A 53 2.01 1.15 -2.18
CA LYS A 53 1.63 0.25 -3.27
C LYS A 53 1.03 -1.03 -2.69
N PRO A 54 -0.23 -1.36 -3.00
CA PRO A 54 -0.85 -2.57 -2.46
C PRO A 54 -0.19 -3.83 -3.02
N ARG A 55 -0.03 -4.86 -2.18
CA ARG A 55 0.50 -6.17 -2.62
C ARG A 55 -0.36 -6.75 -3.75
N LEU A 56 0.30 -7.25 -4.79
CA LEU A 56 -0.34 -7.90 -5.92
C LEU A 56 -0.43 -9.42 -5.69
N ALA A 57 -1.43 -10.06 -6.30
CA ALA A 57 -1.55 -11.50 -6.33
C ALA A 57 -0.99 -12.05 -7.64
N GLN A 58 -0.20 -13.12 -7.56
CA GLN A 58 0.20 -13.88 -8.72
C GLN A 58 -0.98 -14.74 -9.20
N ARG A 59 -1.24 -14.74 -10.51
CA ARG A 59 -2.21 -15.67 -11.10
C ARG A 59 -1.59 -17.06 -11.18
N ALA A 60 -2.25 -18.05 -10.58
CA ALA A 60 -1.81 -19.44 -10.56
C ALA A 60 -3.00 -20.41 -10.51
N ASP A 61 -2.80 -21.64 -10.98
CA ASP A 61 -3.76 -22.73 -10.81
C ASP A 61 -3.83 -23.13 -9.32
N TRP A 62 -5.03 -23.39 -8.81
CA TRP A 62 -5.26 -23.66 -7.39
C TRP A 62 -4.46 -24.89 -6.89
N ARG A 63 -4.20 -25.88 -7.75
CA ARG A 63 -3.42 -27.08 -7.42
C ARG A 63 -1.96 -26.72 -7.17
N VAL A 64 -1.42 -25.78 -7.95
CA VAL A 64 -0.06 -25.24 -7.78
C VAL A 64 0.01 -24.46 -6.48
N VAL A 65 -0.97 -23.59 -6.21
CA VAL A 65 -1.05 -22.81 -4.97
C VAL A 65 -1.11 -23.74 -3.75
N HIS A 66 -2.01 -24.72 -3.76
CA HIS A 66 -2.13 -25.70 -2.67
C HIS A 66 -0.81 -26.45 -2.42
N LYS A 67 -0.18 -26.98 -3.48
CA LYS A 67 1.10 -27.70 -3.37
C LYS A 67 2.22 -26.84 -2.79
N GLN A 68 2.23 -25.54 -3.09
CA GLN A 68 3.24 -24.59 -2.59
C GLN A 68 2.96 -24.15 -1.16
N LEU A 69 1.70 -23.87 -0.81
CA LEU A 69 1.33 -23.30 0.48
C LEU A 69 1.15 -24.36 1.57
N ALA A 70 0.60 -25.54 1.24
CA ALA A 70 0.40 -26.62 2.23
C ALA A 70 1.72 -27.08 2.87
N LYS A 71 2.84 -26.94 2.16
CA LYS A 71 4.18 -27.23 2.70
C LYS A 71 4.70 -26.15 3.67
N LYS A 72 4.15 -24.94 3.61
CA LYS A 72 4.55 -23.80 4.43
C LYS A 72 3.68 -23.65 5.69
N GLY A 73 2.60 -24.42 5.80
CA GLY A 73 1.67 -24.40 6.92
C GLY A 73 0.23 -24.18 6.48
N GLU A 74 -0.58 -23.73 7.42
CA GLU A 74 -1.99 -23.38 7.18
C GLU A 74 -2.10 -22.17 6.26
N TYR A 75 -3.12 -22.17 5.40
CA TYR A 75 -3.42 -21.06 4.51
C TYR A 75 -4.93 -20.89 4.36
N ILE A 76 -5.34 -19.66 4.04
CA ILE A 76 -6.75 -19.28 3.90
C ILE A 76 -7.12 -19.09 2.43
N ALA A 77 -8.39 -19.33 2.11
CA ALA A 77 -8.98 -19.01 0.82
C ALA A 77 -10.11 -17.99 1.04
N GLU A 78 -10.03 -16.87 0.35
CA GLU A 78 -11.01 -15.77 0.43
C GLU A 78 -11.66 -15.54 -0.94
N TYR A 79 -12.88 -15.03 -0.95
CA TYR A 79 -13.54 -14.64 -2.19
C TYR A 79 -12.81 -13.47 -2.84
N LYS A 80 -12.49 -13.61 -4.13
CA LYS A 80 -12.00 -12.49 -4.93
C LYS A 80 -13.18 -11.59 -5.29
N LEU A 81 -13.37 -10.53 -4.52
CA LEU A 81 -14.35 -9.50 -4.81
C LEU A 81 -13.99 -8.77 -6.12
N ASP A 82 -15.01 -8.45 -6.92
CA ASP A 82 -14.87 -7.68 -8.16
C ASP A 82 -15.37 -6.25 -7.94
N GLY A 83 -14.44 -5.37 -7.63
CA GLY A 83 -14.71 -3.98 -7.32
C GLY A 83 -13.41 -3.19 -7.24
N GLU A 84 -13.49 -1.98 -6.71
CA GLU A 84 -12.34 -1.10 -6.58
C GLU A 84 -11.51 -1.45 -5.34
N ARG A 85 -10.18 -1.44 -5.50
CA ARG A 85 -9.27 -1.62 -4.37
C ARG A 85 -9.00 -0.26 -3.72
N LEU A 86 -9.37 -0.17 -2.44
CA LEU A 86 -9.20 1.02 -1.63
C LEU A 86 -8.31 0.75 -0.42
N MET A 87 -7.62 1.80 0.02
CA MET A 87 -6.79 1.82 1.21
C MET A 87 -7.30 2.90 2.14
N LEU A 88 -7.59 2.51 3.38
CA LEU A 88 -8.10 3.36 4.44
C LEU A 88 -6.97 3.60 5.46
N HIS A 89 -6.66 4.86 5.72
CA HIS A 89 -5.91 5.25 6.92
C HIS A 89 -6.87 5.95 7.87
N PHE A 90 -6.92 5.47 9.11
CA PHE A 90 -7.81 5.97 10.15
C PHE A 90 -7.02 6.24 11.43
N ARG A 91 -7.33 7.36 12.09
CA ARG A 91 -6.87 7.65 13.45
C ARG A 91 -8.02 8.24 14.23
N ARG A 92 -8.32 7.62 15.38
CA ARG A 92 -9.31 8.15 16.31
C ARG A 92 -8.82 9.45 16.95
N GLY A 93 -9.71 10.41 17.09
CA GLY A 93 -9.45 11.65 17.82
C GLY A 93 -9.08 11.38 19.28
N ALA A 94 -8.16 12.17 19.83
CA ALA A 94 -7.74 12.04 21.22
C ALA A 94 -8.55 13.00 22.11
N GLY A 95 -9.29 12.45 23.08
CA GLY A 95 -9.99 13.22 24.11
C GLY A 95 -11.27 13.91 23.68
N PRO A 96 -11.92 14.67 24.59
CA PRO A 96 -13.12 15.43 24.28
C PRO A 96 -12.82 16.52 23.26
N GLY A 97 -13.46 16.48 22.09
CA GLY A 97 -13.27 17.43 21.00
C GLY A 97 -12.16 17.07 20.00
N GLY A 98 -11.59 15.86 20.09
CA GLY A 98 -10.68 15.36 19.05
C GLY A 98 -11.46 14.79 17.86
N ASP A 99 -11.25 15.35 16.68
CA ASP A 99 -11.86 14.83 15.44
C ASP A 99 -11.10 13.59 14.92
N ASP A 100 -11.88 12.62 14.44
CA ASP A 100 -11.35 11.47 13.72
C ASP A 100 -10.74 11.90 12.38
N LYS A 101 -9.57 11.34 12.05
CA LYS A 101 -8.91 11.62 10.77
C LYS A 101 -8.93 10.39 9.87
N ILE A 102 -9.44 10.59 8.66
CA ILE A 102 -9.72 9.52 7.70
C ILE A 102 -9.18 9.90 6.32
N ASN A 103 -8.37 9.04 5.72
CA ASN A 103 -7.91 9.18 4.34
C ASN A 103 -8.20 7.92 3.53
N TRP A 104 -8.70 8.11 2.32
CA TRP A 104 -8.97 7.05 1.34
C TRP A 104 -8.04 7.19 0.15
N TRP A 105 -7.45 6.08 -0.28
CA TRP A 105 -6.55 6.03 -1.43
C TRP A 105 -6.92 4.90 -2.38
N THR A 106 -6.79 5.17 -3.67
CA THR A 106 -6.96 4.16 -4.72
C THR A 106 -5.77 3.21 -4.79
N ARG A 107 -5.89 2.12 -5.56
CA ARG A 107 -4.78 1.20 -5.91
C ARG A 107 -3.50 1.90 -6.37
N ASN A 108 -3.62 3.04 -7.04
CA ASN A 108 -2.48 3.79 -7.59
C ASN A 108 -2.08 4.98 -6.70
N CYS A 109 -2.40 4.94 -5.40
CA CYS A 109 -2.03 5.97 -4.42
C CYS A 109 -2.60 7.36 -4.72
N LYS A 110 -3.71 7.44 -5.48
CA LYS A 110 -4.45 8.71 -5.65
C LYS A 110 -5.36 8.95 -4.46
N ASN A 111 -5.32 10.18 -3.92
CA ASN A 111 -6.21 10.60 -2.85
C ASN A 111 -7.66 10.59 -3.37
N PHE A 112 -8.51 9.87 -2.66
CA PHE A 112 -9.93 9.69 -2.98
C PHE A 112 -10.84 10.02 -1.80
N THR A 113 -10.30 10.69 -0.77
CA THR A 113 -11.01 11.01 0.47
C THR A 113 -12.27 11.83 0.21
N GLY A 114 -12.22 12.83 -0.68
CA GLY A 114 -13.37 13.70 -0.95
C GLY A 114 -14.58 12.97 -1.54
N TRP A 115 -14.37 11.89 -2.31
CA TRP A 115 -15.45 11.15 -2.96
C TRP A 115 -16.02 10.05 -2.06
N TYR A 116 -15.15 9.37 -1.30
CA TYR A 116 -15.54 8.21 -0.50
C TYR A 116 -15.79 8.52 0.97
N GLY A 117 -15.29 9.66 1.48
CA GLY A 117 -15.44 10.04 2.89
C GLY A 117 -16.91 10.08 3.31
N GLU A 118 -17.74 10.78 2.53
CA GLU A 118 -19.18 10.86 2.80
C GLU A 118 -19.89 9.52 2.55
N ALA A 119 -19.65 8.91 1.37
CA ALA A 119 -20.32 7.67 0.96
C ALA A 119 -20.07 6.49 1.92
N MET A 120 -18.88 6.43 2.53
CA MET A 120 -18.49 5.33 3.44
C MET A 120 -18.65 5.67 4.92
N SER A 121 -19.11 6.87 5.26
CA SER A 121 -19.24 7.32 6.66
C SER A 121 -20.07 6.36 7.52
N SER A 122 -21.23 5.93 7.04
CA SER A 122 -22.11 4.97 7.73
C SER A 122 -21.51 3.58 7.86
N VAL A 123 -20.71 3.15 6.88
CA VAL A 123 -19.99 1.87 6.93
C VAL A 123 -18.92 1.93 8.00
N LEU A 124 -18.13 3.02 8.02
CA LEU A 124 -17.10 3.22 9.02
C LEU A 124 -17.66 3.26 10.44
N ALA A 125 -18.76 3.98 10.67
CA ALA A 125 -19.41 4.04 11.98
C ALA A 125 -19.73 2.64 12.51
N ARG A 126 -20.35 1.78 11.69
CA ARG A 126 -20.67 0.39 12.07
C ARG A 126 -19.46 -0.50 12.31
N CYS A 127 -18.31 -0.19 11.70
CA CYS A 127 -17.09 -0.97 11.89
C CYS A 127 -16.27 -0.53 13.11
N LEU A 128 -16.55 0.66 13.66
CA LEU A 128 -15.82 1.27 14.77
C LEU A 128 -16.61 1.27 16.10
N GLU A 129 -17.89 0.89 16.05
CA GLU A 129 -18.70 0.44 17.18
C GLU A 129 -18.16 -0.86 17.77
#